data_AF-A0A381R0G5-F1
#
_entry.id   AF-A0A381R0G5-F1
#
_cell.length_a   1.000
_cell.length_b   1.000
_cell.length_c   1.000
_cell.angle_alpha   90.00
_cell.angle_beta   90.00
_cell.angle_gamma   90.00
#
_symmetry.space_group_name_H-M   'P 1'
#
loop_
_entity.id
_entity.type
_entity.pdbx_description
1 polymer ?
#
loop_
_entity_poly.entity_id
_entity_poly.type
_entity_poly.pdbx_seq_one_letter_code
_entity_poly.pdbx_strand_id
1 'polypeptide(L)'
;MPKTIDRTLPIKRYRKVVATSDLPGVPEGTVGKVRVANGVSWYRYWVDFDNGVRMGQVSHADLCLEGDWGRFQLDRVEDERRAAEAPEVTDEAEDGEADGEGSTGNRFGIPEHLLERSRAARERLGA
;
A
#
# COMPACT_ATOMS: atom_id res chain seq x y z
N MET A 1 28.18 -7.79 6.84
CA MET A 1 26.97 -7.27 7.52
C MET A 1 25.83 -7.32 6.52
N PRO A 2 24.74 -8.07 6.76
CA PRO A 2 23.60 -8.05 5.85
C PRO A 2 22.98 -6.65 5.89
N LYS A 3 22.86 -6.01 4.72
CA LYS A 3 22.11 -4.75 4.61
C LYS A 3 20.63 -5.07 4.75
N THR A 4 20.00 -4.53 5.79
CA THR A 4 18.53 -4.49 5.87
C THR A 4 18.02 -3.76 4.63
N ILE A 5 17.11 -4.39 3.90
CA ILE A 5 16.55 -3.79 2.69
C ILE A 5 15.46 -2.83 3.12
N ASP A 6 15.69 -1.55 2.90
CA ASP A 6 14.65 -0.55 3.08
C ASP A 6 13.77 -0.50 1.82
N ARG A 7 12.65 -1.21 1.88
CA ARG A 7 11.63 -1.27 0.82
C ARG A 7 10.68 -0.07 0.84
N THR A 8 10.92 0.93 1.69
CA THR A 8 10.13 2.18 1.71
C THR A 8 10.75 3.26 0.84
N LEU A 9 12.03 3.10 0.48
CA LEU A 9 12.76 4.07 -0.31
C LEU A 9 12.46 3.93 -1.81
N PRO A 10 12.33 5.07 -2.53
CA PRO A 10 12.11 5.05 -3.96
C PRO A 10 13.24 4.38 -4.74
N ILE A 11 12.87 3.61 -5.76
CA ILE A 11 13.81 3.02 -6.70
C ILE A 11 14.23 4.09 -7.71
N LYS A 12 15.53 4.37 -7.77
CA LYS A 12 16.09 5.34 -8.72
C LYS A 12 16.04 4.81 -10.16
N ARG A 13 15.97 5.74 -11.12
CA ARG A 13 16.13 5.44 -12.56
C ARG A 13 17.41 4.65 -12.86
N TYR A 14 17.34 3.79 -13.87
CA TYR A 14 18.39 2.89 -14.35
C TYR A 14 18.88 1.82 -13.38
N ARG A 15 18.21 1.66 -12.23
CA ARG A 15 18.45 0.51 -11.35
C ARG A 15 17.87 -0.76 -11.96
N LYS A 16 18.57 -1.87 -11.70
CA LYS A 16 18.08 -3.20 -11.99
C LYS A 16 17.13 -3.65 -10.89
N VAL A 17 16.00 -4.19 -11.32
CA VAL A 17 14.91 -4.64 -10.46
C VAL A 17 14.46 -6.03 -10.89
N VAL A 18 13.75 -6.71 -10.01
CA VAL A 18 13.13 -8.01 -10.23
C VAL A 18 11.65 -7.89 -9.93
N ALA A 19 10.81 -8.46 -10.79
CA ALA A 19 9.37 -8.57 -10.55
C ALA A 19 9.12 -9.51 -9.36
N THR A 20 8.45 -9.01 -8.32
CA THR A 20 8.13 -9.80 -7.12
C THR A 20 6.78 -10.50 -7.21
N SER A 21 5.95 -10.13 -8.18
CA SER A 21 4.63 -10.71 -8.42
C SER A 21 4.54 -11.12 -9.89
N ASP A 22 3.60 -12.01 -10.21
CA ASP A 22 3.29 -12.34 -11.59
C ASP A 22 2.56 -11.15 -12.24
N LEU A 23 3.22 -10.52 -13.20
CA LEU A 23 2.71 -9.35 -13.90
C LEU A 23 2.30 -9.77 -15.33
N PRO A 24 1.38 -9.04 -16.00
CA PRO A 24 0.93 -9.41 -17.34
C PRO A 24 2.08 -9.56 -18.35
N GLY A 25 2.39 -10.81 -18.71
CA GLY A 25 3.49 -11.15 -19.63
C GLY A 25 4.89 -11.05 -19.02
N VAL A 26 5.02 -10.84 -17.71
CA VAL A 26 6.29 -10.78 -16.98
C VAL A 26 6.17 -11.69 -15.75
N PRO A 27 6.67 -12.93 -15.83
CA PRO A 27 6.68 -13.85 -14.71
C PRO A 27 7.45 -13.28 -13.51
N GLU A 28 7.08 -13.71 -12.31
CA GLU A 28 7.84 -13.43 -11.10
C GLU A 28 9.32 -13.85 -11.27
N GLY A 29 10.24 -13.06 -10.71
CA GLY A 29 11.67 -13.30 -10.82
C GLY A 29 12.29 -12.73 -12.09
N THR A 30 11.49 -12.19 -13.01
CA THR A 30 12.01 -11.56 -14.23
C THR A 30 12.78 -10.29 -13.88
N VAL A 31 14.04 -10.24 -14.32
CA VAL A 31 14.90 -9.06 -14.18
C VAL A 31 14.48 -7.98 -15.18
N GLY A 32 14.55 -6.73 -14.76
CA GLY A 32 14.30 -5.59 -15.60
C GLY A 32 15.08 -4.36 -15.15
N LYS A 33 14.98 -3.29 -15.94
CA LYS A 33 15.64 -2.01 -15.70
C LYS A 33 14.64 -0.88 -15.64
N VAL A 34 14.68 -0.11 -14.56
CA VAL A 34 13.82 1.07 -14.39
C VAL A 34 14.23 2.16 -15.39
N ARG A 35 13.29 2.62 -16.21
CA ARG A 35 13.45 3.73 -17.15
C ARG A 35 12.94 5.03 -16.59
N VAL A 36 11.78 4.97 -15.95
CA VAL A 36 11.11 6.13 -15.36
C VAL A 36 10.68 5.75 -13.94
N ALA A 37 10.93 6.66 -13.01
CA ALA A 37 10.45 6.60 -11.64
C ALA A 37 9.62 7.86 -11.39
N ASN A 38 8.30 7.68 -11.26
CA ASN A 38 7.34 8.74 -11.03
C ASN A 38 6.76 8.63 -9.62
N GLY A 39 6.37 9.76 -9.05
CA GLY A 39 5.71 9.82 -7.74
C GLY A 39 6.62 10.33 -6.62
N VAL A 40 5.98 10.86 -5.57
CA VAL A 40 6.64 11.40 -4.36
C VAL A 40 6.23 10.59 -3.12
N SER A 41 4.93 10.28 -3.01
CA SER A 41 4.38 9.37 -1.99
C SER A 41 3.89 8.05 -2.59
N TRP A 42 3.42 8.07 -3.83
CA TRP A 42 2.98 6.89 -4.57
C TRP A 42 3.88 6.63 -5.77
N TYR A 43 4.84 5.73 -5.60
CA TYR A 43 5.80 5.45 -6.66
C TYR A 43 5.23 4.54 -7.74
N ARG A 44 5.43 4.97 -8.99
CA ARG A 44 5.04 4.29 -10.22
C ARG A 44 6.23 4.21 -11.16
N TYR A 45 6.51 3.01 -11.63
CA TYR A 45 7.72 2.73 -12.40
C TYR A 45 7.39 2.31 -13.83
N TRP A 46 8.30 2.68 -14.73
CA TRP A 46 8.35 2.12 -16.07
C TRP A 46 9.60 1.26 -16.14
N VAL A 47 9.41 -0.01 -16.46
CA VAL A 47 10.47 -1.02 -16.42
C VAL A 47 10.54 -1.69 -17.78
N ASP A 48 11.75 -1.73 -18.33
CA ASP A 48 12.08 -2.58 -19.46
C ASP A 48 12.53 -3.93 -18.88
N PHE A 49 11.72 -4.98 -19.04
CA PHE A 49 12.07 -6.32 -18.58
C PHE A 49 12.91 -7.06 -19.62
N ASP A 50 13.78 -7.96 -19.15
CA ASP A 50 14.71 -8.72 -20.00
C ASP A 50 13.98 -9.73 -20.91
N ASN A 51 12.73 -10.07 -20.60
CA ASN A 51 11.84 -10.86 -21.45
C ASN A 51 11.30 -10.09 -22.68
N GLY A 52 11.71 -8.83 -22.85
CA GLY A 52 11.32 -7.96 -23.96
C GLY A 52 10.04 -7.15 -23.73
N VAL A 53 9.35 -7.35 -22.61
CA VAL A 53 8.15 -6.58 -22.27
C VAL A 53 8.55 -5.26 -21.61
N ARG A 54 7.96 -4.16 -22.09
CA ARG A 54 8.05 -2.86 -21.43
C ARG A 54 6.76 -2.60 -20.69
N MET A 55 6.82 -2.50 -19.37
CA MET A 55 5.64 -2.27 -18.55
C MET A 55 5.71 -0.88 -17.91
N GLY A 56 4.62 -0.14 -18.04
CA GLY A 56 4.42 1.14 -17.36
C GLY A 56 3.54 0.99 -16.13
N GLN A 57 3.55 2.01 -15.26
CA GLN A 57 2.70 2.10 -14.07
C GLN A 57 2.88 0.97 -13.03
N VAL A 58 4.01 0.27 -13.07
CA VAL A 58 4.30 -0.80 -12.11
C VAL A 58 4.39 -0.21 -10.69
N SER A 59 3.74 -0.87 -9.72
CA SER A 59 3.73 -0.42 -8.33
C SER A 59 5.08 -0.65 -7.67
N HIS A 60 5.38 0.09 -6.60
CA HIS A 60 6.58 -0.16 -5.81
C HIS A 60 6.58 -1.54 -5.12
N ALA A 61 5.41 -2.01 -4.68
CA ALA A 61 5.27 -3.30 -4.02
C ALA A 61 5.60 -4.50 -4.94
N ASP A 62 5.45 -4.32 -6.25
CA ASP A 62 5.65 -5.34 -7.29
C ASP A 62 7.11 -5.44 -7.77
N LEU A 63 7.99 -4.60 -7.23
CA LEU A 63 9.39 -4.51 -7.63
C LEU A 63 10.32 -4.61 -6.42
N CYS A 64 11.37 -5.40 -6.58
CA CYS A 64 12.50 -5.42 -5.67
C CYS A 64 13.78 -5.06 -6.44
N LEU A 65 14.80 -4.55 -5.77
CA LEU A 65 16.12 -4.41 -6.39
C LEU A 65 16.73 -5.80 -6.64
N GLU A 66 17.48 -5.96 -7.73
CA GLU A 66 18.10 -7.25 -8.09
C GLU A 66 19.01 -7.79 -6.98
N GLY A 67 19.82 -6.92 -6.35
CA GLY A 67 20.70 -7.31 -5.24
C GLY A 67 19.95 -7.72 -3.95
N ASP A 68 18.68 -7.36 -3.86
CA ASP A 68 17.83 -7.54 -2.69
C ASP A 68 16.87 -8.73 -2.85
N TRP A 69 16.79 -9.30 -4.06
CA TRP A 69 15.91 -10.40 -4.42
C TRP A 69 16.07 -11.63 -3.53
N GLY A 70 17.30 -12.08 -3.28
CA GLY A 70 17.53 -13.28 -2.46
C GLY A 70 17.07 -13.12 -1.01
N ARG A 71 17.14 -11.91 -0.46
CA ARG A 71 16.65 -11.61 0.89
C ARG A 71 15.13 -11.46 0.90
N PHE A 72 14.56 -10.87 -0.14
CA PHE A 72 13.11 -10.78 -0.31
C PHE A 72 12.44 -12.16 -0.34
N GLN A 73 13.06 -13.15 -0.98
CA GLN A 73 12.55 -14.53 -0.95
C GLN A 73 12.59 -15.14 0.47
N LEU A 74 13.65 -14.88 1.24
CA LEU A 74 13.77 -15.35 2.62
C LEU A 74 12.75 -14.66 3.54
N ASP A 75 12.61 -13.34 3.42
CA ASP A 75 11.67 -12.57 4.22
C ASP A 75 10.23 -12.98 3.91
N ARG A 76 9.89 -13.27 2.63
CA ARG A 76 8.57 -13.80 2.28
C ARG A 76 8.28 -15.15 2.95
N VAL A 77 9.25 -16.07 2.94
CA VAL A 77 9.10 -17.39 3.58
C VAL A 77 8.96 -17.23 5.10
N GLU A 78 9.70 -16.30 5.71
CA GLU A 78 9.59 -16.00 7.14
C GLU A 78 8.25 -15.32 7.49
N ASP A 79 7.75 -14.42 6.64
CA ASP A 79 6.44 -13.78 6.79
C ASP A 79 5.32 -14.81 6.62
N GLU A 80 5.43 -15.74 5.66
CA GLU A 80 4.48 -16.85 5.50
C GLU A 80 4.51 -17.78 6.71
N ARG A 81 5.70 -18.10 7.24
CA ARG A 81 5.85 -18.87 8.49
C ARG A 81 5.24 -18.13 9.68
N ARG A 82 5.48 -16.82 9.79
CA ARG A 82 4.94 -15.99 10.88
C ARG A 82 3.43 -15.79 10.75
N ALA A 83 2.89 -15.70 9.54
CA ALA A 83 1.46 -15.66 9.29
C ALA A 83 0.80 -17.00 9.63
N ALA A 84 1.45 -18.13 9.34
CA ALA A 84 0.98 -19.45 9.74
C ALA A 84 1.09 -19.70 11.26
N GLU A 85 2.03 -19.04 11.94
CA GLU A 85 2.22 -19.12 13.39
C GLU A 85 1.40 -18.06 14.17
N ALA A 86 0.88 -17.04 13.49
CA ALA A 86 0.03 -16.04 14.12
C ALA A 86 -1.31 -16.69 14.53
N PRO A 87 -1.75 -16.53 15.79
CA PRO A 87 -3.09 -16.96 16.16
C PRO A 87 -4.09 -16.17 15.32
N GLU A 88 -5.02 -16.88 14.69
CA GLU A 88 -6.20 -16.31 14.03
C GLU A 88 -6.88 -15.36 15.02
N VAL A 89 -6.68 -14.04 14.87
CA VAL A 89 -7.49 -13.05 15.58
C VAL A 89 -8.83 -13.06 14.87
N THR A 90 -9.75 -13.86 15.40
CA THR A 90 -11.16 -13.73 15.14
C THR A 90 -11.59 -12.34 15.60
N ASP A 91 -11.87 -11.45 14.67
CA ASP A 91 -12.67 -10.25 14.94
C ASP A 91 -14.08 -10.73 15.35
N GLU A 92 -14.25 -11.00 16.64
CA GLU A 92 -15.56 -11.17 17.26
C GLU A 92 -16.27 -9.81 17.21
N ALA A 93 -17.13 -9.65 16.21
CA ALA A 93 -18.14 -8.62 16.19
C ALA A 93 -19.05 -8.81 17.41
N GLU A 94 -18.81 -8.01 18.45
CA GLU A 94 -19.68 -7.90 19.61
C GLU A 94 -20.95 -7.17 19.18
N ASP A 95 -22.01 -7.94 19.03
CA ASP A 95 -23.39 -7.52 18.79
C ASP A 95 -23.86 -6.78 20.06
N GLY A 96 -23.98 -5.45 19.96
CA GLY A 96 -24.44 -4.59 21.05
C GLY A 96 -25.85 -4.11 20.79
N GLU A 97 -26.81 -4.60 21.59
CA GLU A 97 -28.23 -4.31 21.55
C GLU A 97 -28.59 -2.83 21.33
N ALA A 98 -29.55 -2.61 20.43
CA ALA A 98 -30.21 -1.33 20.22
C ALA A 98 -31.39 -1.14 21.20
N ASP A 99 -31.27 -0.16 22.09
CA ASP A 99 -32.43 0.45 22.75
C ASP A 99 -32.17 1.94 23.02
N GLY A 100 -33.17 2.79 22.75
CA GLY A 100 -33.26 4.16 23.31
C GLY A 100 -32.71 5.36 22.51
N GLU A 101 -33.54 5.91 21.62
CA GLU A 101 -33.97 7.33 21.65
C GLU A 101 -32.95 8.48 21.48
N GLY A 102 -32.96 9.10 20.28
CA GLY A 102 -33.03 10.56 20.15
C GLY A 102 -31.78 11.42 20.41
N SER A 103 -30.75 11.33 19.57
CA SER A 103 -29.93 12.48 19.13
C SER A 103 -28.97 12.02 18.03
N THR A 104 -29.09 12.55 16.81
CA THR A 104 -28.12 12.31 15.74
C THR A 104 -26.86 13.15 15.98
N GLY A 105 -26.26 13.01 17.16
CA GLY A 105 -25.05 13.71 17.59
C GLY A 105 -23.82 13.11 16.91
N ASN A 106 -23.05 13.96 16.23
CA ASN A 106 -21.68 13.79 15.74
C ASN A 106 -21.15 12.35 15.53
N ARG A 107 -21.90 11.50 14.82
CA ARG A 107 -21.61 10.06 14.67
C ARG A 107 -20.29 9.75 13.95
N PHE A 108 -19.68 10.76 13.33
CA PHE A 108 -18.46 10.64 12.54
C PHE A 108 -17.24 11.28 13.22
N GLY A 109 -17.35 11.67 14.49
CA GLY A 109 -16.23 12.26 15.24
C GLY A 109 -15.74 13.58 14.65
N ILE A 110 -16.64 14.36 14.04
CA ILE A 110 -16.31 15.63 13.38
C ILE A 110 -15.93 16.66 14.45
N PRO A 111 -14.75 17.31 14.34
CA PRO A 111 -14.37 18.38 15.25
C PRO A 111 -15.39 19.52 15.33
N GLU A 112 -15.70 20.01 16.53
CA GLU A 112 -16.76 21.01 16.81
C GLU A 112 -16.71 22.27 15.93
N HIS A 113 -15.51 22.81 15.70
CA HIS A 113 -15.32 24.02 14.88
C HIS A 113 -15.72 23.84 13.39
N LEU A 114 -15.90 22.61 12.91
CA LEU A 114 -16.46 22.33 11.57
C LEU A 114 -17.99 22.32 11.59
N LEU A 115 -18.59 21.79 12.66
CA LEU A 115 -20.03 21.80 12.86
C LEU A 115 -20.55 23.24 13.00
N GLU A 116 -19.83 24.09 13.74
CA GLU A 116 -20.15 25.51 13.90
C GLU A 116 -20.09 26.27 12.57
N ARG A 117 -19.04 26.04 11.76
CA ARG A 117 -18.93 26.63 10.41
C ARG A 117 -20.09 26.20 9.50
N SER A 118 -20.51 24.94 9.57
CA SER A 118 -21.63 24.43 8.79
C SER A 118 -22.97 25.04 9.21
N ARG A 119 -23.16 25.27 10.52
CA ARG A 119 -24.35 25.93 11.07
C ARG A 119 -24.43 27.39 10.62
N ALA A 120 -23.33 28.13 10.76
CA ALA A 120 -23.25 29.52 10.31
C ALA A 120 -23.43 29.67 8.79
N ALA A 121 -23.01 28.68 8.00
CA ALA A 121 -23.26 28.66 6.56
C ALA A 121 -24.76 28.45 6.23
N ARG A 122 -25.43 27.53 6.93
CA ARG A 122 -26.88 27.28 6.76
C ARG A 122 -27.72 28.50 7.18
N GLU A 123 -27.36 29.16 8.27
CA GLU A 123 -28.00 30.40 8.72
C GLU A 123 -27.92 31.52 7.68
N ARG A 124 -26.79 31.64 6.95
CA ARG A 124 -26.68 32.60 5.83
C ARG A 124 -27.50 32.22 4.61
N LEU A 125 -27.74 30.92 4.41
CA LEU A 125 -28.49 30.38 3.27
C LEU A 125 -30.00 30.25 3.55
N GLY A 126 -30.45 30.56 4.77
CA GLY A 126 -31.88 30.61 5.13
C GLY A 126 -32.60 29.25 5.08
N ALA A 127 -31.87 28.15 5.33
CA ALA A 127 -32.41 26.80 5.40
C ALA A 127 -32.63 26.33 6.84
#